data_AF-A0A1V8UAZ4-F1
#
_entry.id   AF-A0A1V8UAZ4-F1
#
_cell.length_a   1.000
_cell.length_b   1.000
_cell.length_c   1.000
_cell.angle_alpha   90.00
_cell.angle_beta   90.00
_cell.angle_gamma   90.00
#
_symmetry.space_group_name_H-M   'P 1'
#
loop_
_entity.id
_entity.type
_entity.pdbx_description
1 polymer ?
#
loop_
_entity_poly.entity_id
_entity_poly.type
_entity_poly.pdbx_seq_one_letter_code
_entity_poly.pdbx_strand_id
1 'polypeptide(L)'
;MDEAKSSAVVVPVDNMLAPGKSRRRNRNRDNGHKKLPRLPQDAELSKRPLLRPAIPSPYSGSENQKTVYVSAKTPFLSAVKRVEKLLKLADKRTVQSATTIAKQREQSRKRKRSFGEYDGDEIAGIAAVAEDQRKSGEGREEVVIKGTGKAVQKVLELGLWFQQRELEYRVRLRTGSVGAIDDVEVAEPEDDLKAEAGAGTFAPTEGDTANESMLDAGAGERRNAPEVRPELDKPPEAVSGTRIRYLSVMEVAVSLR
;
A
#
# COMPACT_ATOMS: atom_id res chain seq x y z
N MET A 1 20.84 76.83 36.03
CA MET A 1 20.11 76.09 37.08
C MET A 1 20.01 74.65 36.63
N ASP A 2 20.44 73.78 37.53
CA ASP A 2 20.21 72.35 37.63
C ASP A 2 20.82 71.39 36.60
N GLU A 3 21.93 70.82 37.10
CA GLU A 3 22.47 69.51 36.80
C GLU A 3 21.39 68.41 36.84
N ALA A 4 21.40 67.53 35.85
CA ALA A 4 20.88 66.17 36.01
C ALA A 4 21.87 65.17 35.41
N LYS A 5 22.45 64.40 36.31
CA LYS A 5 23.46 63.36 36.14
C LYS A 5 22.94 62.23 35.25
N SER A 6 23.67 61.89 34.19
CA SER A 6 23.55 60.61 33.49
C SER A 6 24.73 59.73 33.90
N SER A 7 24.49 58.87 34.89
CA SER A 7 25.43 57.86 35.36
C SER A 7 25.25 56.57 34.57
N ALA A 8 26.38 56.09 34.02
CA ALA A 8 26.82 54.70 33.89
C ALA A 8 25.81 53.61 33.52
N VAL A 9 26.19 52.75 32.57
CA VAL A 9 26.74 51.42 32.87
C VAL A 9 27.08 50.74 31.55
N VAL A 10 28.37 50.47 31.37
CA VAL A 10 28.92 49.55 30.37
C VAL A 10 28.50 48.15 30.80
N VAL A 11 27.70 47.47 29.99
CA VAL A 11 27.37 46.05 30.20
C VAL A 11 28.33 45.21 29.35
N PRO A 12 29.07 44.26 29.95
CA PRO A 12 30.03 43.44 29.22
C PRO A 12 29.33 42.39 28.35
N VAL A 13 30.00 42.09 27.24
CA VAL A 13 29.67 41.07 26.26
C VAL A 13 29.92 39.69 26.88
N ASP A 14 28.86 39.02 27.29
CA ASP A 14 28.90 37.58 27.56
C ASP A 14 27.51 36.98 27.30
N ASN A 15 27.36 36.31 26.15
CA ASN A 15 26.88 34.92 26.13
C ASN A 15 27.03 34.34 24.73
N MET A 16 28.08 33.55 24.51
CA MET A 16 28.16 32.67 23.36
C MET A 16 27.11 31.55 23.48
N LEU A 17 25.90 31.80 22.98
CA LEU A 17 24.95 30.74 22.67
C LEU A 17 25.43 30.00 21.42
N ALA A 18 26.12 28.88 21.65
CA ALA A 18 26.35 27.85 20.66
C ALA A 18 25.02 27.50 19.94
N PRO A 19 25.02 27.25 18.62
CA PRO A 19 23.82 26.80 17.94
C PRO A 19 23.43 25.44 18.51
N GLY A 20 22.43 25.44 19.38
CA GLY A 20 21.84 24.24 19.94
C GLY A 20 21.42 23.35 18.77
N LYS A 21 22.16 22.26 18.57
CA LYS A 21 21.79 21.19 17.65
C LYS A 21 20.37 20.80 18.03
N SER A 22 19.38 21.23 17.23
CA SER A 22 18.01 20.79 17.43
C SER A 22 18.06 19.27 17.32
N ARG A 23 17.99 18.60 18.46
CA ARG A 23 17.74 17.16 18.53
C ARG A 23 16.35 17.02 17.94
N ARG A 24 16.28 16.85 16.62
CA ARG A 24 15.11 16.35 15.93
C ARG A 24 14.78 15.05 16.63
N ARG A 25 13.86 15.12 17.59
CA ARG A 25 13.33 13.93 18.27
C ARG A 25 12.83 13.06 17.13
N ASN A 26 13.55 12.00 16.88
CA ASN A 26 13.17 10.99 15.91
C ASN A 26 11.95 10.32 16.52
N ARG A 27 10.78 10.92 16.31
CA ARG A 27 9.52 10.29 16.63
C ARG A 27 9.45 9.15 15.64
N ASN A 28 9.95 7.99 16.05
CA ASN A 28 9.53 6.73 15.47
C ASN A 28 8.02 6.77 15.57
N ARG A 29 7.38 7.10 14.46
CA ARG A 29 5.96 6.89 14.27
C ARG A 29 5.86 5.38 14.29
N ASP A 30 5.58 4.85 15.47
CA ASP A 30 5.23 3.45 15.63
C ASP A 30 3.98 3.30 14.75
N ASN A 31 4.18 2.74 13.56
CA ASN A 31 3.07 2.43 12.66
C ASN A 31 2.24 1.43 13.46
N GLY A 32 1.13 1.88 14.06
CA GLY A 32 0.46 1.31 15.24
C GLY A 32 -0.16 -0.09 15.08
N HIS A 33 0.39 -0.91 14.19
CA HIS A 33 0.00 -2.28 13.95
C HIS A 33 0.98 -3.20 14.70
N LYS A 34 0.55 -3.71 15.86
CA LYS A 34 1.30 -4.73 16.59
C LYS A 34 1.52 -5.95 15.70
N LYS A 35 2.76 -6.46 15.63
CA LYS A 35 3.05 -7.72 14.92
C LYS A 35 2.22 -8.83 15.56
N LEU A 36 1.43 -9.51 14.74
CA LEU A 36 0.59 -10.61 15.20
C LEU A 36 1.46 -11.85 15.53
N PRO A 37 1.07 -12.66 16.52
CA PRO A 37 1.79 -13.88 16.88
C PRO A 37 1.88 -14.86 15.70
N ARG A 38 2.88 -15.75 15.72
CA ARG A 38 2.98 -16.82 14.72
C ARG A 38 1.78 -17.76 14.89
N LEU A 39 1.26 -18.25 13.77
CA LEU A 39 0.21 -19.28 13.81
C LEU A 39 0.84 -20.61 14.27
N PRO A 40 0.07 -21.48 14.94
CA PRO A 40 0.53 -22.81 15.25
C PRO A 40 0.69 -23.63 13.96
N GLN A 41 1.45 -24.72 14.00
CA GLN A 41 1.90 -25.43 12.80
C GLN A 41 0.78 -26.20 12.08
N ASP A 42 -0.28 -26.51 12.81
CA ASP A 42 -1.54 -27.15 12.44
C ASP A 42 -2.61 -26.17 11.92
N ALA A 43 -2.30 -24.87 11.85
CA ALA A 43 -3.22 -23.86 11.35
C ALA A 43 -3.04 -23.59 9.84
N GLU A 44 -4.13 -23.75 9.09
CA GLU A 44 -4.24 -23.32 7.69
C GLU A 44 -4.80 -21.88 7.60
N LEU A 45 -4.27 -21.11 6.64
CA LEU A 45 -4.68 -19.72 6.40
C LEU A 45 -5.42 -19.59 5.07
N SER A 46 -6.73 -19.41 5.14
CA SER A 46 -7.57 -19.10 3.98
C SER A 46 -7.69 -17.58 3.79
N LYS A 47 -7.36 -17.08 2.60
CA LYS A 47 -7.33 -15.63 2.32
C LYS A 47 -8.64 -15.12 1.75
N ARG A 48 -9.25 -14.11 2.38
CA ARG A 48 -10.41 -13.46 1.78
C ARG A 48 -10.00 -12.45 0.68
N PRO A 49 -10.84 -12.24 -0.34
CA PRO A 49 -10.63 -11.18 -1.31
C PRO A 49 -10.58 -9.79 -0.65
N LEU A 50 -9.73 -8.90 -1.17
CA LEU A 50 -9.68 -7.52 -0.71
C LEU A 50 -10.95 -6.78 -1.14
N LEU A 51 -11.65 -6.18 -0.18
CA LEU A 51 -12.77 -5.30 -0.44
C LEU A 51 -12.25 -4.00 -1.07
N ARG A 52 -12.76 -3.67 -2.25
CA ARG A 52 -12.43 -2.44 -2.98
C ARG A 52 -13.72 -1.71 -3.37
N PRO A 53 -13.71 -0.36 -3.43
CA PRO A 53 -14.85 0.39 -3.88
C PRO A 53 -15.23 0.02 -5.32
N ALA A 54 -16.51 0.19 -5.65
CA ALA A 54 -17.02 -0.01 -7.00
C ALA A 54 -16.27 0.88 -7.99
N ILE A 55 -15.99 0.33 -9.17
CA ILE A 55 -15.27 1.06 -10.23
C ILE A 55 -16.28 2.04 -10.87
N PRO A 56 -16.01 3.36 -10.85
CA PRO A 56 -16.91 4.32 -11.48
C PRO A 56 -16.93 4.13 -12.99
N SER A 57 -18.04 4.55 -13.63
CA SER A 57 -18.15 4.56 -15.09
C SER A 57 -16.99 5.32 -15.73
N PRO A 58 -16.42 4.82 -16.86
CA PRO A 58 -15.37 5.54 -17.60
C PRO A 58 -15.78 6.93 -18.06
N TYR A 59 -17.09 7.18 -18.23
CA TYR A 59 -17.64 8.46 -18.70
C TYR A 59 -18.06 9.40 -17.56
N SER A 60 -17.96 8.95 -16.31
CA SER A 60 -18.31 9.78 -15.16
C SER A 60 -17.34 10.97 -15.04
N GLY A 61 -17.84 12.10 -14.53
CA GLY A 61 -17.09 13.36 -14.38
C GLY A 61 -15.86 13.29 -13.47
N SER A 62 -15.20 14.44 -13.32
CA SER A 62 -14.03 14.65 -12.45
C SER A 62 -14.31 14.43 -10.96
N GLU A 63 -15.59 14.52 -10.54
CA GLU A 63 -16.04 14.23 -9.18
C GLU A 63 -15.67 12.81 -8.74
N ASN A 64 -15.72 11.84 -9.66
CA ASN A 64 -15.49 10.42 -9.36
C ASN A 64 -14.10 9.98 -9.82
N GLN A 65 -13.20 9.76 -8.85
CA GLN A 65 -11.83 9.32 -9.09
C GLN A 65 -11.76 8.01 -9.90
N LYS A 66 -11.17 8.06 -11.10
CA LYS A 66 -10.94 6.85 -11.90
C LYS A 66 -9.78 6.07 -11.31
N THR A 67 -10.02 4.79 -10.98
CA THR A 67 -9.03 3.93 -10.33
C THR A 67 -8.81 2.65 -11.13
N VAL A 68 -7.55 2.34 -11.45
CA VAL A 68 -7.12 1.11 -12.11
C VAL A 68 -6.41 0.22 -11.10
N TYR A 69 -7.04 -0.88 -10.72
CA TYR A 69 -6.41 -1.89 -9.86
C TYR A 69 -5.50 -2.80 -10.69
N VAL A 70 -4.25 -2.96 -10.24
CA VAL A 70 -3.22 -3.76 -10.90
C VAL A 70 -2.81 -4.91 -10.00
N SER A 71 -2.83 -6.12 -10.57
CA SER A 71 -2.32 -7.33 -9.92
C SER A 71 -0.90 -7.65 -10.41
N ALA A 72 -0.18 -8.50 -9.69
CA ALA A 72 1.14 -8.96 -10.11
C ALA A 72 1.11 -9.69 -11.47
N LYS A 73 -0.01 -10.34 -11.82
CA LYS A 73 -0.20 -11.06 -13.10
C LYS A 73 -0.68 -10.17 -14.24
N THR A 74 -1.05 -8.91 -13.98
CA THR A 74 -1.54 -8.00 -15.03
C THR A 74 -0.44 -7.72 -16.06
N PRO A 75 -0.65 -7.92 -17.37
CA PRO A 75 0.33 -7.56 -18.39
C PRO A 75 0.62 -6.06 -18.36
N PHE A 76 1.90 -5.68 -18.45
CA PHE A 76 2.34 -4.30 -18.29
C PHE A 76 1.63 -3.34 -19.26
N LEU A 77 1.70 -3.64 -20.56
CA LEU A 77 1.12 -2.79 -21.61
C LEU A 77 -0.42 -2.72 -21.54
N SER A 78 -1.07 -3.74 -20.98
CA SER A 78 -2.53 -3.72 -20.73
C SER A 78 -2.90 -2.70 -19.66
N ALA A 79 -2.08 -2.55 -18.62
CA ALA A 79 -2.28 -1.49 -17.63
C ALA A 79 -2.07 -0.10 -18.24
N VAL A 80 -1.00 0.09 -19.02
CA VAL A 80 -0.72 1.35 -19.73
C VAL A 80 -1.89 1.79 -20.60
N LYS A 81 -2.34 0.93 -21.53
CA LYS A 81 -3.43 1.26 -22.46
C LYS A 81 -4.75 1.58 -21.74
N ARG A 82 -5.02 0.93 -20.59
CA ARG A 82 -6.20 1.24 -19.78
C ARG A 82 -6.12 2.64 -19.18
N VAL A 83 -4.96 3.05 -18.68
CA VAL A 83 -4.73 4.38 -18.12
C VAL A 83 -4.83 5.44 -19.22
N GLU A 84 -4.14 5.24 -20.34
CA GLU A 84 -4.21 6.16 -21.50
C GLU A 84 -5.63 6.35 -22.00
N LYS A 85 -6.43 5.27 -22.07
CA LYS A 85 -7.83 5.35 -22.50
C LYS A 85 -8.65 6.27 -21.58
N LEU A 86 -8.46 6.16 -20.26
CA LEU A 86 -9.15 7.00 -19.29
C LEU A 86 -8.69 8.47 -19.38
N LEU A 87 -7.39 8.71 -19.55
CA LEU A 87 -6.85 10.07 -19.74
C LEU A 87 -7.36 10.72 -21.03
N LYS A 88 -7.49 9.96 -22.13
CA LYS A 88 -8.10 10.44 -23.38
C LYS A 88 -9.57 10.82 -23.20
N LEU A 89 -10.31 10.11 -22.35
CA LEU A 89 -11.70 10.46 -22.04
C LEU A 89 -11.79 11.72 -21.17
N ALA A 90 -10.83 11.91 -20.25
CA ALA A 90 -10.71 13.15 -19.48
C ALA A 90 -10.46 14.35 -20.39
N ASP A 91 -9.50 14.27 -21.31
CA ASP A 91 -9.18 15.36 -22.24
C ASP A 91 -10.37 15.72 -23.15
N LYS A 92 -11.07 14.70 -23.67
CA LYS A 92 -12.30 14.93 -24.45
C LYS A 92 -13.35 15.71 -23.66
N ARG A 93 -13.52 15.39 -22.37
CA ARG A 93 -14.47 16.12 -21.51
C ARG A 93 -14.01 17.54 -21.24
N THR A 94 -12.72 17.78 -21.06
CA THR A 94 -12.14 19.14 -20.92
C THR A 94 -12.39 19.98 -22.17
N VAL A 95 -12.20 19.41 -23.36
CA VAL A 95 -12.48 20.12 -24.63
C VAL A 95 -13.98 20.38 -24.76
N GLN A 96 -14.84 19.42 -24.41
CA GLN A 96 -16.29 19.60 -24.43
C GLN A 96 -16.78 20.69 -23.46
N SER A 97 -16.27 20.73 -22.22
CA SER A 97 -16.59 21.81 -21.28
C SER A 97 -16.10 23.15 -21.81
N ALA A 98 -14.89 23.21 -22.34
CA ALA A 98 -14.32 24.42 -22.93
C ALA A 98 -15.17 24.94 -24.11
N THR A 99 -15.65 24.06 -24.99
CA THR A 99 -16.51 24.45 -26.12
C THR A 99 -17.83 25.06 -25.66
N THR A 100 -18.43 24.51 -24.60
CA THR A 100 -19.70 25.01 -24.05
C THR A 100 -19.49 26.39 -23.41
N ILE A 101 -18.41 26.56 -22.66
CA ILE A 101 -18.05 27.83 -22.02
C ILE A 101 -17.71 28.90 -23.08
N ALA A 102 -16.95 28.55 -24.11
CA ALA A 102 -16.60 29.47 -25.20
C ALA A 102 -17.84 29.97 -25.93
N LYS A 103 -18.77 29.07 -26.31
CA LYS A 103 -20.05 29.44 -26.93
C LYS A 103 -20.91 30.34 -26.04
N GLN A 104 -20.96 30.07 -24.73
CA GLN A 104 -21.69 30.92 -23.79
C GLN A 104 -21.07 32.33 -23.68
N ARG A 105 -19.72 32.41 -23.66
CA ARG A 105 -18.98 33.69 -23.69
C ARG A 105 -19.21 34.44 -25.00
N GLU A 106 -19.30 33.74 -26.13
CA GLU A 106 -19.56 34.34 -27.43
C GLU A 106 -20.98 34.89 -27.55
N GLN A 107 -22.00 34.12 -27.14
CA GLN A 107 -23.40 34.55 -27.14
C GLN A 107 -23.63 35.79 -26.28
N SER A 108 -22.97 35.88 -25.12
CA SER A 108 -23.03 37.05 -24.25
C SER A 108 -22.32 38.27 -24.84
N ARG A 109 -21.24 38.08 -25.60
CA ARG A 109 -20.55 39.16 -26.34
C ARG A 109 -21.35 39.65 -27.55
N LYS A 110 -21.99 38.76 -28.31
CA LYS A 110 -22.87 39.11 -29.45
C LYS A 110 -24.07 39.97 -29.05
N ARG A 111 -24.58 39.82 -27.82
CA ARG A 111 -25.61 40.73 -27.27
C ARG A 111 -25.09 42.14 -26.94
N LYS A 112 -23.77 42.31 -26.80
CA LYS A 112 -23.12 43.59 -26.43
C LYS A 112 -22.48 44.33 -27.61
N ARG A 113 -22.22 43.66 -28.73
CA ARG A 113 -21.66 44.29 -29.93
C ARG A 113 -22.76 44.48 -30.98
N SER A 114 -22.86 45.69 -31.51
CA SER A 114 -23.71 46.00 -32.65
C SER A 114 -23.28 45.16 -33.86
N PHE A 115 -24.29 44.66 -34.57
CA PHE A 115 -24.26 43.93 -35.84
C PHE A 115 -23.09 44.34 -36.76
N GLY A 116 -22.13 43.44 -37.00
CA GLY A 116 -21.21 43.60 -38.15
C GLY A 116 -19.76 43.11 -37.98
N GLU A 117 -19.27 42.86 -36.77
CA GLU A 117 -17.86 42.46 -36.60
C GLU A 117 -17.73 40.94 -36.40
N TYR A 118 -17.29 40.23 -37.46
CA TYR A 118 -16.93 38.82 -37.39
C TYR A 118 -15.57 38.70 -36.67
N ASP A 119 -15.61 38.79 -35.34
CA ASP A 119 -14.45 38.76 -34.47
C ASP A 119 -14.11 37.34 -34.03
N GLY A 120 -13.02 36.81 -34.59
CA GLY A 120 -12.21 35.78 -33.94
C GLY A 120 -12.47 34.33 -34.39
N ASP A 121 -11.36 33.62 -34.57
CA ASP A 121 -11.30 32.19 -34.83
C ASP A 121 -11.90 31.41 -33.64
N GLU A 122 -13.12 30.86 -33.79
CA GLU A 122 -13.84 30.14 -32.71
C GLU A 122 -12.95 29.06 -32.06
N ILE A 123 -12.10 28.44 -32.86
CA ILE A 123 -11.13 27.43 -32.45
C ILE A 123 -10.11 28.00 -31.46
N ALA A 124 -9.60 29.22 -31.71
CA ALA A 124 -8.67 29.90 -30.82
C ALA A 124 -9.33 30.26 -29.48
N GLY A 125 -10.62 30.64 -29.50
CA GLY A 125 -11.40 30.90 -28.30
C GLY A 125 -11.58 29.65 -27.43
N ILE A 126 -11.89 28.51 -28.05
CA ILE A 126 -12.00 27.22 -27.36
C ILE A 126 -10.66 26.78 -26.79
N ALA A 127 -9.58 26.89 -27.57
CA ALA A 127 -8.23 26.53 -27.13
C ALA A 127 -7.81 27.36 -25.90
N ALA A 128 -8.08 28.67 -25.91
CA ALA A 128 -7.78 29.54 -24.77
C ALA A 128 -8.54 29.12 -23.49
N VAL A 129 -9.82 28.77 -23.60
CA VAL A 129 -10.61 28.30 -22.44
C VAL A 129 -10.13 26.92 -21.96
N ALA A 130 -9.80 26.01 -22.88
CA ALA A 130 -9.28 24.70 -22.52
C ALA A 130 -7.93 24.81 -21.79
N GLU A 131 -7.04 25.68 -22.26
CA GLU A 131 -5.76 25.96 -21.61
C GLU A 131 -5.92 26.61 -20.23
N ASP A 132 -6.90 27.51 -20.08
CA ASP A 132 -7.24 28.11 -18.79
C ASP A 132 -7.75 27.05 -17.80
N GLN A 133 -8.63 26.15 -18.23
CA GLN A 133 -9.08 25.01 -17.42
C GLN A 133 -7.92 24.09 -17.02
N ARG A 134 -7.01 23.78 -17.96
CA ARG A 134 -5.80 23.01 -17.67
C ARG A 134 -4.94 23.72 -16.61
N LYS A 135 -4.67 25.02 -16.77
CA LYS A 135 -3.81 25.79 -15.85
C LYS A 135 -4.40 25.95 -14.44
N SER A 136 -5.71 26.18 -14.33
CA SER A 136 -6.39 26.41 -13.04
C SER A 136 -6.21 25.25 -12.05
N GLY A 137 -5.94 24.03 -12.53
CA GLY A 137 -5.74 22.86 -11.69
C GLY A 137 -7.03 22.30 -11.05
N GLU A 138 -8.06 23.13 -10.89
CA GLU A 138 -9.42 22.71 -10.58
C GLU A 138 -10.01 21.95 -11.77
N GLY A 139 -10.31 20.66 -11.56
CA GLY A 139 -10.90 19.80 -12.60
C GLY A 139 -9.91 19.01 -13.45
N ARG A 140 -8.60 19.05 -13.15
CA ARG A 140 -7.64 18.09 -13.72
C ARG A 140 -7.95 16.70 -13.20
N GLU A 141 -8.69 15.93 -13.99
CA GLU A 141 -8.99 14.56 -13.68
C GLU A 141 -7.73 13.69 -13.75
N GLU A 142 -7.40 13.06 -12.63
CA GLU A 142 -6.33 12.09 -12.55
C GLU A 142 -6.86 10.66 -12.65
N VAL A 143 -6.02 9.75 -13.11
CA VAL A 143 -6.25 8.31 -13.08
C VAL A 143 -5.30 7.72 -12.06
N VAL A 144 -5.84 7.06 -11.03
CA VAL A 144 -5.06 6.46 -9.95
C VAL A 144 -4.85 4.98 -10.22
N ILE A 145 -3.59 4.55 -10.29
CA ILE A 145 -3.19 3.16 -10.39
C ILE A 145 -2.93 2.66 -8.98
N LYS A 146 -3.67 1.64 -8.52
CA LYS A 146 -3.49 1.04 -7.19
C LYS A 146 -2.98 -0.39 -7.29
N GLY A 147 -1.96 -0.71 -6.49
CA GLY A 147 -1.44 -2.06 -6.37
C GLY A 147 -1.00 -2.36 -4.94
N THR A 148 -1.11 -3.63 -4.56
CA THR A 148 -0.81 -4.11 -3.20
C THR A 148 0.17 -5.27 -3.23
N GLY A 149 0.99 -5.42 -2.18
CA GLY A 149 1.92 -6.56 -2.05
C GLY A 149 2.84 -6.71 -3.27
N LYS A 150 2.89 -7.90 -3.88
CA LYS A 150 3.72 -8.19 -5.07
C LYS A 150 3.44 -7.28 -6.27
N ALA A 151 2.26 -6.65 -6.34
CA ALA A 151 1.93 -5.73 -7.43
C ALA A 151 2.58 -4.34 -7.31
N VAL A 152 3.13 -3.99 -6.14
CA VAL A 152 3.73 -2.67 -5.89
C VAL A 152 4.88 -2.39 -6.85
N GLN A 153 5.74 -3.37 -7.11
CA GLN A 153 6.84 -3.25 -8.06
C GLN A 153 6.33 -2.81 -9.44
N LYS A 154 5.33 -3.51 -9.96
CA LYS A 154 4.73 -3.21 -11.27
C LYS A 154 4.06 -1.84 -11.32
N VAL A 155 3.42 -1.42 -10.23
CA VAL A 155 2.82 -0.09 -10.14
C VAL A 155 3.89 1.01 -10.17
N LEU A 156 5.03 0.81 -9.51
CA LEU A 156 6.17 1.73 -9.60
C LEU A 156 6.75 1.79 -11.02
N GLU A 157 6.92 0.65 -11.69
CA GLU A 157 7.37 0.59 -13.08
C GLU A 157 6.42 1.35 -14.03
N LEU A 158 5.11 1.24 -13.82
CA LEU A 158 4.11 2.02 -14.56
C LEU A 158 4.26 3.52 -14.29
N GLY A 159 4.45 3.92 -13.03
CA GLY A 159 4.71 5.31 -12.66
C GLY A 159 5.94 5.87 -13.36
N LEU A 160 7.04 5.11 -13.39
CA LEU A 160 8.26 5.48 -14.10
C LEU A 160 8.03 5.60 -15.62
N TRP A 161 7.26 4.68 -16.21
CA TRP A 161 6.95 4.71 -17.64
C TRP A 161 6.16 5.96 -18.06
N PHE A 162 5.19 6.39 -17.24
CA PHE A 162 4.47 7.66 -17.47
C PHE A 162 5.36 8.85 -17.18
N GLN A 163 6.21 8.77 -16.14
CA GLN A 163 7.15 9.83 -15.81
C GLN A 163 8.14 10.06 -16.95
N GLN A 164 8.72 9.04 -17.59
CA GLN A 164 9.64 9.21 -18.73
C GLN A 164 9.05 10.02 -19.90
N ARG A 165 7.72 10.12 -19.97
CA ARG A 165 6.97 10.97 -20.92
C ARG A 165 6.57 12.29 -20.27
N GLU A 166 7.55 13.00 -19.70
CA GLU A 166 7.34 14.22 -18.89
C GLU A 166 6.61 15.35 -19.63
N LEU A 167 6.66 15.36 -20.96
CA LEU A 167 5.95 16.35 -21.78
C LEU A 167 4.43 16.17 -21.75
N GLU A 168 3.94 14.93 -21.60
CA GLU A 168 2.52 14.60 -21.69
C GLU A 168 1.88 14.41 -20.31
N TYR A 169 2.61 13.80 -19.37
CA TYR A 169 2.04 13.33 -18.11
C TYR A 169 2.66 13.98 -16.88
N ARG A 170 1.84 14.12 -15.84
CA ARG A 170 2.26 14.43 -14.49
C ARG A 170 1.92 13.26 -13.56
N VAL A 171 2.92 12.81 -12.81
CA VAL A 171 2.82 11.64 -11.92
C VAL A 171 2.96 12.07 -10.46
N ARG A 172 2.12 11.52 -9.57
CA ARG A 172 2.23 11.65 -8.12
C ARG A 172 2.17 10.28 -7.45
N LEU A 173 3.02 10.06 -6.45
CA LEU A 173 3.09 8.81 -5.69
C LEU A 173 2.46 8.99 -4.30
N ARG A 174 1.69 8.00 -3.84
CA ARG A 174 1.22 7.91 -2.47
C ARG A 174 1.42 6.49 -1.95
N THR A 175 1.90 6.38 -0.72
CA THR A 175 2.01 5.10 -0.01
C THR A 175 0.87 4.98 0.99
N GLY A 176 0.42 3.75 1.21
CA GLY A 176 -0.64 3.44 2.16
C GLY A 176 -0.53 2.02 2.68
N SER A 177 -1.49 1.65 3.52
CA SER A 177 -1.65 0.28 4.03
C SER A 177 -3.13 -0.09 4.03
N VAL A 178 -3.46 -1.34 3.71
CA VAL A 178 -4.83 -1.86 3.69
C VAL A 178 -4.93 -3.10 4.58
N GLY A 179 -5.96 -3.18 5.40
CA GLY A 179 -6.29 -4.39 6.16
C GLY A 179 -6.93 -5.42 5.23
N ALA A 180 -6.39 -6.63 5.23
CA ALA A 180 -6.96 -7.79 4.57
C ALA A 180 -7.39 -8.79 5.64
N ILE A 181 -8.57 -9.35 5.45
CA ILE A 181 -9.14 -10.33 6.36
C ILE A 181 -8.77 -11.72 5.85
N ASP A 182 -8.24 -12.56 6.71
CA ASP A 182 -7.98 -13.97 6.45
C ASP A 182 -8.65 -14.83 7.52
N ASP A 183 -9.02 -16.03 7.17
CA ASP A 183 -9.57 -17.05 8.05
C ASP A 183 -8.46 -18.01 8.48
N VAL A 184 -8.49 -18.38 9.75
CA VAL A 184 -7.57 -19.34 10.35
C VAL A 184 -8.39 -20.55 10.77
N GLU A 185 -8.04 -21.70 10.22
CA GLU A 185 -8.62 -23.00 10.56
C GLU A 185 -7.53 -23.86 11.19
N VAL A 186 -7.79 -24.42 12.37
CA VAL A 186 -6.88 -25.37 13.02
C VAL A 186 -7.40 -26.76 12.72
N ALA A 187 -6.57 -27.62 12.12
CA ALA A 187 -6.97 -29.00 11.92
C ALA A 187 -7.17 -29.66 13.29
N GLU A 188 -8.37 -30.19 13.55
CA GLU A 188 -8.56 -31.06 14.70
C GLU A 188 -7.68 -32.30 14.51
N PRO A 189 -7.00 -32.79 15.57
CA PRO A 189 -6.27 -34.04 15.47
C PRO A 189 -7.26 -35.13 15.06
N GLU A 190 -7.02 -35.77 13.92
CA GLU A 190 -7.69 -37.03 13.60
C GLU A 190 -7.26 -38.01 14.70
N ASP A 191 -8.20 -38.36 15.59
CA ASP A 191 -8.00 -39.47 16.52
C ASP A 191 -7.73 -40.72 15.67
N ASP A 192 -6.47 -41.16 15.62
CA ASP A 192 -6.01 -42.42 15.04
C ASP A 192 -6.63 -43.61 15.81
N LEU A 193 -7.94 -43.81 15.70
CA LEU A 193 -8.65 -45.00 16.16
C LEU A 193 -8.73 -46.01 15.00
N LYS A 194 -7.57 -46.51 14.56
CA LYS A 194 -7.48 -47.83 13.94
C LYS A 194 -6.97 -48.82 14.97
N ALA A 195 -7.93 -49.48 15.60
CA ALA A 195 -7.74 -50.60 16.48
C ALA A 195 -6.96 -51.74 15.79
N GLU A 196 -5.83 -52.10 16.38
CA GLU A 196 -5.15 -53.38 16.23
C GLU A 196 -6.07 -54.52 16.70
N ALA A 197 -6.43 -55.42 15.78
CA ALA A 197 -6.96 -56.75 16.12
C ALA A 197 -6.71 -57.73 14.97
N GLY A 198 -5.75 -58.65 15.15
CA GLY A 198 -5.57 -59.76 14.21
C GLY A 198 -4.29 -60.57 14.41
N ALA A 199 -4.16 -61.25 15.54
CA ALA A 199 -3.12 -62.25 15.78
C ALA A 199 -3.19 -63.43 14.79
N GLY A 200 -2.04 -63.89 14.30
CA GLY A 200 -1.88 -65.10 13.49
C GLY A 200 -0.44 -65.63 13.51
N THR A 201 -0.19 -66.60 14.39
CA THR A 201 1.01 -67.42 14.60
C THR A 201 1.43 -68.29 13.40
N PHE A 202 2.74 -68.47 13.16
CA PHE A 202 3.51 -69.72 12.83
C PHE A 202 4.96 -69.33 12.41
N ALA A 203 5.99 -69.49 13.26
CA ALA A 203 6.93 -70.63 13.42
C ALA A 203 8.27 -70.46 12.61
N PRO A 204 9.40 -71.05 13.08
CA PRO A 204 10.75 -70.45 13.02
C PRO A 204 11.69 -71.03 11.95
N THR A 205 12.78 -70.31 11.64
CA THR A 205 13.94 -70.85 10.90
C THR A 205 15.26 -70.46 11.58
N GLU A 206 16.10 -71.48 11.77
CA GLU A 206 17.44 -71.47 12.38
C GLU A 206 18.54 -71.01 11.42
N GLY A 207 19.68 -70.57 11.98
CA GLY A 207 21.00 -70.50 11.32
C GLY A 207 21.73 -69.16 11.53
N ASP A 208 22.60 -69.03 12.54
CA ASP A 208 24.08 -69.13 12.47
C ASP A 208 24.72 -67.84 11.85
N THR A 209 25.65 -67.06 12.41
CA THR A 209 26.86 -67.30 13.23
C THR A 209 27.37 -65.96 13.84
N ALA A 210 27.99 -66.07 15.02
CA ALA A 210 29.16 -65.34 15.56
C ALA A 210 29.41 -63.82 15.28
N ASN A 211 29.48 -63.03 16.35
CA ASN A 211 30.77 -62.52 16.83
C ASN A 211 30.71 -61.95 18.27
N GLU A 212 31.66 -62.39 19.08
CA GLU A 212 31.94 -61.97 20.46
C GLU A 212 32.86 -60.72 20.53
N SER A 213 32.97 -60.22 21.76
CA SER A 213 33.95 -59.26 22.32
C SER A 213 33.54 -57.78 22.18
N MET A 214 33.65 -56.92 23.20
CA MET A 214 34.59 -56.90 24.31
C MET A 214 34.08 -55.93 25.40
N LEU A 215 34.43 -56.24 26.66
CA LEU A 215 34.15 -55.55 27.92
C LEU A 215 34.68 -54.10 27.95
N ASP A 216 34.08 -53.20 28.74
CA ASP A 216 34.69 -52.66 29.99
C ASP A 216 33.77 -51.64 30.71
N ALA A 217 33.96 -51.58 32.03
CA ALA A 217 33.19 -50.92 33.06
C ALA A 217 33.34 -49.40 33.13
N GLY A 218 32.33 -48.74 33.72
CA GLY A 218 32.41 -47.33 34.10
C GLY A 218 31.25 -46.89 34.98
N ALA A 219 31.41 -47.08 36.30
CA ALA A 219 30.52 -46.55 37.33
C ALA A 219 30.47 -45.02 37.30
N GLY A 220 29.28 -44.45 37.48
CA GLY A 220 29.09 -42.99 37.50
C GLY A 220 27.68 -42.59 37.92
N GLU A 221 27.35 -42.78 39.19
CA GLU A 221 26.20 -42.16 39.84
C GLU A 221 26.22 -40.64 39.66
N ARG A 222 25.28 -40.12 38.87
CA ARG A 222 24.92 -38.71 38.87
C ARG A 222 23.41 -38.57 39.06
N ARG A 223 23.09 -38.27 40.31
CA ARG A 223 21.85 -37.73 40.87
C ARG A 223 20.94 -37.10 39.82
N ASN A 224 19.79 -37.74 39.59
CA ASN A 224 18.68 -37.17 38.83
C ASN A 224 18.20 -35.89 39.53
N ALA A 225 18.47 -34.72 38.92
CA ALA A 225 17.70 -33.53 39.19
C ALA A 225 16.29 -33.75 38.61
N PRO A 226 15.21 -33.38 39.31
CA PRO A 226 13.88 -33.47 38.71
C PRO A 226 13.84 -32.51 37.53
N GLU A 227 13.80 -33.05 36.32
CA GLU A 227 13.33 -32.31 35.15
C GLU A 227 11.94 -31.77 35.51
N VAL A 228 11.88 -30.46 35.72
CA VAL A 228 10.63 -29.71 35.67
C VAL A 228 10.12 -29.93 34.26
N ARG A 229 9.26 -30.94 34.11
CA ARG A 229 8.42 -31.09 32.92
C ARG A 229 7.79 -29.71 32.70
N PRO A 230 7.99 -29.05 31.55
CA PRO A 230 7.11 -27.94 31.25
C PRO A 230 5.71 -28.52 31.36
N GLU A 231 4.90 -27.93 32.25
CA GLU A 231 3.46 -28.14 32.27
C GLU A 231 3.02 -28.19 30.81
N LEU A 232 2.30 -29.25 30.44
CA LEU A 232 1.54 -29.23 29.19
C LEU A 232 0.62 -28.02 29.31
N ASP A 233 1.08 -26.91 28.74
CA ASP A 233 0.25 -25.76 28.46
C ASP A 233 -0.95 -26.32 27.71
N LYS A 234 -2.12 -26.09 28.33
CA LYS A 234 -3.44 -26.44 27.83
C LYS A 234 -3.49 -26.33 26.31
N PRO A 235 -4.21 -27.22 25.61
CA PRO A 235 -4.38 -27.10 24.16
C PRO A 235 -4.78 -25.66 23.85
N PRO A 236 -4.08 -24.99 22.90
CA PRO A 236 -4.35 -23.59 22.61
C PRO A 236 -5.82 -23.48 22.27
N GLU A 237 -6.53 -22.77 23.15
CA GLU A 237 -7.92 -22.40 23.01
C GLU A 237 -8.15 -21.96 21.57
N ALA A 238 -9.01 -22.70 20.88
CA ALA A 238 -9.33 -22.62 19.46
C ALA A 238 -8.84 -21.33 18.76
N VAL A 239 -7.71 -21.41 18.06
CA VAL A 239 -7.22 -20.32 17.20
C VAL A 239 -8.08 -20.18 15.94
N SER A 240 -9.18 -20.94 15.85
CA SER A 240 -10.16 -20.82 14.79
C SER A 240 -10.82 -19.45 14.87
N GLY A 241 -10.72 -18.69 13.79
CA GLY A 241 -11.20 -17.32 13.77
C GLY A 241 -10.64 -16.50 12.64
N THR A 242 -10.87 -15.19 12.74
CA THR A 242 -10.51 -14.24 11.69
C THR A 242 -9.28 -13.42 12.10
N ARG A 243 -8.28 -13.35 11.21
CA ARG A 243 -7.05 -12.58 11.38
C ARG A 243 -6.97 -11.45 10.35
N ILE A 244 -6.54 -10.26 10.80
CA ILE A 244 -6.34 -9.12 9.90
C ILE A 244 -4.84 -8.97 9.59
N ARG A 245 -4.43 -9.14 8.33
CA ARG A 245 -3.08 -8.79 7.86
C ARG A 245 -3.07 -7.41 7.22
N TYR A 246 -2.03 -6.62 7.47
CA TYR A 246 -1.84 -5.34 6.79
C TYR A 246 -0.95 -5.52 5.56
N LEU A 247 -1.40 -5.01 4.42
CA LEU A 247 -0.66 -5.02 3.16
C LEU A 247 -0.26 -3.61 2.78
N SER A 248 0.99 -3.43 2.35
CA SER A 248 1.42 -2.18 1.74
C SER A 248 0.68 -1.93 0.42
N VAL A 249 0.23 -0.69 0.25
CA VAL A 249 -0.43 -0.19 -0.95
C VAL A 249 0.43 0.91 -1.56
N MET A 250 0.58 0.87 -2.88
CA MET A 250 1.15 1.96 -3.67
C MET A 250 0.06 2.52 -4.58
N GLU A 251 -0.07 3.84 -4.59
CA GLU A 251 -0.94 4.58 -5.48
C GLU A 251 -0.11 5.50 -6.37
N VAL A 252 -0.32 5.40 -7.68
CA VAL A 252 0.30 6.27 -8.68
C VAL A 252 -0.81 7.04 -9.36
N ALA A 253 -0.91 8.34 -9.09
CA ALA A 253 -1.84 9.21 -9.77
C ALA A 253 -1.18 9.79 -11.02
N VAL A 254 -1.83 9.60 -12.17
CA VAL A 254 -1.37 10.10 -13.47
C VAL A 254 -2.40 11.10 -13.99
N SER A 255 -1.94 12.26 -14.45
CA SER A 255 -2.77 13.31 -15.06
C SER A 255 -2.09 13.86 -16.31
N LEU A 256 -2.86 14.46 -17.21
CA LEU A 256 -2.31 15.18 -18.35
C LEU A 256 -1.74 16.53 -17.90
N ARG A 257 -0.66 16.97 -18.55
CA ARG A 257 -0.11 18.31 -18.32
C ARG A 257 -0.99 19.40 -18.90
#